data_AF-A0A1Q2MBY9-F1
#
_entry.id   AF-A0A1Q2MBY9-F1
#
_cell.length_a   1.000
_cell.length_b   1.000
_cell.length_c   1.000
_cell.angle_alpha   90.00
_cell.angle_beta   90.00
_cell.angle_gamma   90.00
#
_symmetry.space_group_name_H-M   'P 1'
#
loop_
_entity.id
_entity.type
_entity.pdbx_description
1 polymer ?
#
loop_
_entity_poly.entity_id
_entity_poly.type
_entity_poly.pdbx_seq_one_letter_code
_entity_poly.pdbx_strand_id
1 'polypeptide(L)'
;MSTSLRLEFTQNHTVIEHIANIFPTTVPGNSDNKPSYRNANQKTLVINIKNSYNPFMKSYLDLSFIPNILHSLLRLYTSLPRILQLGLFASAGIVLGMVLFLVRISNAVSYLSDEPETCINCHVMTDAYASWKRGSHGRAAVCTDCHVPHGNIAAKYAFKAFDGMKHSYVFTAGTEPQVLELSSAARHVVQENCLTCHNNEFLMVRLADTTERACWQCHTNIHGNTKSLSASPRPLRPELPAAGLDWMKKGDKNDK
;
A
#
# COMPACT_ATOMS: atom_id res chain seq x y z
N MET A 1 45.86 -3.22 -19.03
CA MET A 1 45.39 -3.18 -17.63
C MET A 1 44.47 -1.98 -17.49
N SER A 2 43.16 -2.20 -17.53
CA SER A 2 42.16 -1.13 -17.36
C SER A 2 41.31 -1.47 -16.16
N THR A 3 41.57 -0.77 -15.07
CA THR A 3 40.77 -0.78 -13.85
C THR A 3 39.56 0.10 -14.12
N SER A 4 38.35 -0.46 -14.10
CA SER A 4 37.12 0.33 -14.19
C SER A 4 36.20 -0.06 -13.05
N LEU A 5 36.12 0.87 -12.11
CA LEU A 5 35.05 1.04 -11.12
C LEU A 5 33.68 0.79 -11.78
N ARG A 6 32.86 -0.08 -11.18
CA ARG A 6 31.41 -0.04 -11.38
C ARG A 6 30.72 -0.56 -10.12
N LEU A 7 30.58 0.35 -9.16
CA LEU A 7 29.45 0.32 -8.24
C LEU A 7 28.18 0.66 -9.04
N GLU A 8 27.05 0.27 -8.47
CA GLU A 8 25.69 0.76 -8.75
C GLU A 8 24.79 0.02 -9.77
N PHE A 9 23.58 -0.28 -9.25
CA PHE A 9 22.30 -0.58 -9.91
C PHE A 9 21.96 -2.03 -10.33
N THR A 10 21.43 -2.82 -9.38
CA THR A 10 20.39 -3.84 -9.65
C THR A 10 19.46 -4.05 -8.44
N GLN A 11 18.46 -3.17 -8.25
CA GLN A 11 17.35 -3.42 -7.31
C GLN A 11 15.96 -2.96 -7.82
N ASN A 12 15.89 -2.33 -9.00
CA ASN A 12 14.66 -1.68 -9.49
C ASN A 12 13.72 -2.53 -10.38
N HIS A 13 14.14 -3.69 -10.88
CA HIS A 13 13.33 -4.42 -11.88
C HIS A 13 12.27 -5.36 -11.30
N THR A 14 12.44 -5.84 -10.07
CA THR A 14 11.54 -6.86 -9.48
C THR A 14 10.23 -6.27 -8.94
N VAL A 15 10.26 -5.03 -8.45
CA VAL A 15 9.08 -4.40 -7.80
C VAL A 15 8.05 -3.91 -8.82
N ILE A 16 8.48 -3.37 -9.97
CA ILE A 16 7.56 -2.86 -10.99
C ILE A 16 6.84 -3.99 -11.74
N GLU A 17 7.53 -5.10 -12.06
CA GLU A 17 6.88 -6.25 -12.70
C GLU A 17 5.88 -6.95 -11.78
N HIS A 18 6.09 -6.93 -10.45
CA HIS A 18 5.11 -7.47 -9.51
C HIS A 18 3.88 -6.58 -9.32
N ILE A 19 4.01 -5.25 -9.45
CA ILE A 19 2.87 -4.33 -9.39
C ILE A 19 1.92 -4.53 -10.59
N ALA A 20 2.45 -4.90 -11.76
CA ALA A 20 1.64 -5.18 -12.95
C ALA A 20 0.76 -6.45 -12.83
N ASN A 21 1.07 -7.36 -11.90
CA ASN A 21 0.36 -8.63 -11.71
C ASN A 21 -0.68 -8.63 -10.57
N ILE A 22 -1.06 -7.45 -10.03
CA ILE A 22 -1.91 -7.32 -8.83
C ILE A 22 -3.40 -7.67 -9.09
N PHE A 23 -3.83 -7.91 -10.32
CA PHE A 23 -5.15 -8.48 -10.62
C PHE A 23 -5.07 -9.89 -11.24
N PRO A 24 -4.92 -10.96 -10.44
CA PRO A 24 -5.49 -12.24 -10.82
C PRO A 24 -6.98 -12.21 -10.47
N THR A 25 -7.82 -12.08 -11.49
CA THR A 25 -9.22 -12.51 -11.40
C THR A 25 -9.22 -14.00 -11.11
N THR A 26 -9.39 -14.41 -9.85
CA THR A 26 -10.04 -15.67 -9.40
C THR A 26 -9.73 -15.95 -7.92
N VAL A 27 -10.80 -16.08 -7.14
CA VAL A 27 -10.85 -16.92 -5.92
C VAL A 27 -11.26 -18.31 -6.43
N PRO A 28 -10.53 -19.40 -6.13
CA PRO A 28 -10.77 -20.14 -4.88
C PRO A 28 -9.50 -20.66 -4.20
N GLY A 29 -9.67 -21.00 -2.91
CA GLY A 29 -8.60 -21.52 -2.06
C GLY A 29 -8.03 -22.85 -2.51
N ASN A 30 -6.72 -22.99 -2.34
CA ASN A 30 -6.08 -24.22 -1.91
C ASN A 30 -4.73 -23.86 -1.26
N SER A 31 -4.63 -24.03 0.05
CA SER A 31 -3.37 -24.05 0.76
C SER A 31 -2.64 -25.33 0.37
N ASP A 32 -1.57 -25.25 -0.42
CA ASP A 32 -0.47 -26.25 -0.46
C ASP A 32 0.56 -26.03 -1.59
N ASN A 33 0.90 -24.78 -1.94
CA ASN A 33 2.04 -24.52 -2.82
C ASN A 33 3.08 -23.63 -2.14
N LYS A 34 4.10 -24.27 -1.58
CA LYS A 34 5.35 -23.61 -1.16
C LYS A 34 6.14 -23.24 -2.42
N PRO A 35 6.46 -21.95 -2.68
CA PRO A 35 7.39 -21.62 -3.75
C PRO A 35 8.80 -22.07 -3.33
N SER A 36 9.39 -22.96 -4.12
CA SER A 36 10.78 -23.37 -4.03
C SER A 36 11.67 -22.27 -4.59
N TYR A 37 12.46 -21.64 -3.74
CA TYR A 37 13.48 -20.65 -4.13
C TYR A 37 14.70 -21.39 -4.68
N ARG A 38 14.69 -21.68 -5.99
CA ARG A 38 15.89 -22.11 -6.72
C ARG A 38 16.17 -21.19 -7.90
N ASN A 39 17.42 -20.74 -7.95
CA ASN A 39 18.11 -20.04 -9.03
C ASN A 39 17.51 -20.27 -10.43
N ALA A 40 16.76 -19.28 -10.91
CA ALA A 40 16.53 -19.13 -12.34
C ALA A 40 17.75 -18.43 -12.94
N ASN A 41 18.63 -19.24 -13.52
CA ASN A 41 19.80 -18.80 -14.26
C ASN A 41 19.42 -17.73 -15.29
N GLN A 42 20.07 -16.59 -15.14
CA GLN A 42 20.06 -15.41 -15.98
C GLN A 42 20.48 -15.77 -17.42
N LYS A 43 19.56 -16.31 -18.22
CA LYS A 43 19.69 -16.34 -19.68
C LYS A 43 19.22 -15.00 -20.25
N THR A 44 20.14 -14.06 -20.19
CA THR A 44 20.40 -12.97 -21.14
C THR A 44 19.43 -12.90 -22.34
N LEU A 45 18.29 -12.22 -22.14
CA LEU A 45 17.55 -11.58 -23.24
C LEU A 45 17.99 -10.11 -23.24
N VAL A 46 19.07 -9.79 -23.95
CA VAL A 46 19.49 -8.41 -24.19
C VAL A 46 18.43 -7.79 -25.12
N ILE A 47 17.40 -7.19 -24.54
CA ILE A 47 16.57 -6.25 -25.28
C ILE A 47 17.45 -5.02 -25.52
N ASN A 48 17.92 -4.91 -26.76
CA ASN A 48 18.77 -3.85 -27.26
C ASN A 48 17.95 -2.56 -27.28
N ILE A 49 17.97 -1.78 -26.19
CA ILE A 49 17.35 -0.45 -26.15
C ILE A 49 18.29 0.54 -26.85
N LYS A 50 18.53 0.33 -28.15
CA LYS A 50 18.98 1.38 -29.05
C LYS A 50 17.75 2.09 -29.57
N ASN A 51 17.48 3.25 -28.97
CA ASN A 51 16.86 4.41 -29.61
C ASN A 51 15.78 4.09 -30.67
N SER A 52 14.68 3.45 -30.26
CA SER A 52 13.47 3.40 -31.07
C SER A 52 12.64 4.63 -30.73
N TYR A 53 12.90 5.72 -31.45
CA TYR A 53 11.97 6.84 -31.55
C TYR A 53 10.69 6.31 -32.21
N ASN A 54 9.81 5.77 -31.37
CA ASN A 54 8.57 5.15 -31.79
C ASN A 54 7.57 6.27 -32.16
N PRO A 55 7.14 6.41 -33.43
CA PRO A 55 6.23 7.48 -33.85
C PRO A 55 4.86 7.43 -33.14
N PHE A 56 4.56 6.33 -32.44
CA PHE A 56 3.34 6.15 -31.66
C PHE A 56 3.26 7.01 -30.38
N MET A 57 4.41 7.33 -29.75
CA MET A 57 4.47 8.12 -28.50
C MET A 57 4.33 9.63 -28.72
N LYS A 58 4.49 10.13 -29.95
CA LYS A 58 4.27 11.54 -30.28
C LYS A 58 2.79 11.93 -30.23
N SER A 59 1.86 10.96 -30.34
CA SER A 59 0.43 11.22 -30.34
C SER A 59 -0.16 11.50 -28.96
N TYR A 60 0.54 11.13 -27.87
CA TYR A 60 0.07 11.33 -26.49
C TYR A 60 0.65 12.59 -25.83
N LEU A 61 1.71 13.17 -26.41
CA LEU A 61 2.39 14.39 -25.94
C LEU A 61 2.10 15.61 -26.83
N ASP A 62 1.08 15.53 -27.68
CA ASP A 62 0.63 16.66 -28.48
C ASP A 62 -0.36 17.52 -27.67
N LEU A 63 0.18 18.48 -26.90
CA LEU A 63 -0.59 19.43 -26.09
C LEU A 63 -1.49 20.37 -26.93
N SER A 64 -1.41 20.34 -28.26
CA SER A 64 -2.26 21.14 -29.16
C SER A 64 -3.72 20.67 -29.24
N PHE A 65 -4.03 19.48 -28.71
CA PHE A 65 -5.39 18.92 -28.68
C PHE A 65 -6.25 19.44 -27.52
N ILE A 66 -5.61 19.89 -26.43
CA ILE A 66 -6.25 20.42 -25.21
C ILE A 66 -7.15 21.64 -25.48
N PRO A 67 -6.75 22.67 -26.26
CA PRO A 67 -7.62 23.82 -26.51
C PRO A 67 -8.88 23.47 -27.29
N ASN A 68 -8.85 22.46 -28.16
CA ASN A 68 -10.01 22.07 -28.98
C ASN A 68 -11.07 21.33 -28.17
N ILE A 69 -10.65 20.46 -27.24
CA ILE A 69 -11.58 19.80 -26.31
C ILE A 69 -12.19 20.83 -25.36
N LEU A 70 -11.38 21.70 -24.77
CA LEU A 70 -11.85 22.72 -23.84
C LEU A 70 -12.82 23.69 -24.50
N HIS A 71 -12.54 24.15 -25.73
CA HIS A 71 -13.45 24.99 -26.49
C HIS A 71 -14.74 24.26 -26.91
N SER A 72 -14.67 22.99 -27.29
CA SER A 72 -15.87 22.18 -27.58
C SER A 72 -16.74 21.98 -26.34
N LEU A 73 -16.13 21.72 -25.18
CA LEU A 73 -16.84 21.59 -23.90
C LEU A 73 -17.46 22.92 -23.46
N LEU A 74 -16.75 24.03 -23.61
CA LEU A 74 -17.26 25.37 -23.35
C LEU A 74 -18.43 25.73 -24.28
N ARG A 75 -18.33 25.43 -25.58
CA ARG A 75 -19.44 25.64 -26.54
C ARG A 75 -20.65 24.79 -26.22
N LEU A 76 -20.43 23.50 -25.91
CA LEU A 76 -21.50 22.58 -25.50
C LEU A 76 -22.19 23.09 -24.22
N TYR A 77 -21.39 23.52 -23.24
CA TYR A 77 -21.88 24.12 -22.00
C TYR A 77 -22.68 25.40 -22.24
N THR A 78 -22.20 26.32 -23.08
CA THR A 78 -22.95 27.56 -23.42
C THR A 78 -24.21 27.30 -24.25
N SER A 79 -24.29 26.14 -24.92
CA SER A 79 -25.47 25.72 -25.72
C SER A 79 -26.56 25.04 -24.86
N LEU A 80 -26.26 24.69 -23.61
CA LEU A 80 -27.22 24.10 -22.67
C LEU A 80 -28.18 25.16 -22.11
N PRO A 81 -29.45 24.80 -21.84
CA PRO A 81 -30.39 25.71 -21.18
C PRO A 81 -29.90 26.06 -19.77
N ARG A 82 -30.14 27.31 -19.33
CA ARG A 82 -29.64 27.83 -18.02
C ARG A 82 -29.98 26.95 -16.83
N ILE A 83 -31.15 26.29 -16.85
CA ILE A 83 -31.59 25.35 -15.79
C ILE A 83 -30.64 24.16 -15.68
N LEU A 84 -30.16 23.62 -16.81
CA LEU A 84 -29.27 22.46 -16.82
C LEU A 84 -27.83 22.84 -16.44
N GLN A 85 -27.40 24.06 -16.76
CA GLN A 85 -26.13 24.62 -16.27
C GLN A 85 -26.14 24.77 -14.74
N LEU A 86 -27.23 25.30 -14.17
CA LEU A 86 -27.41 25.41 -12.72
C LEU A 86 -27.42 24.02 -12.06
N GLY A 87 -28.10 23.04 -12.68
CA GLY A 87 -28.10 21.66 -12.21
C GLY A 87 -26.70 21.02 -12.21
N LEU A 88 -25.88 21.28 -13.24
CA LEU A 88 -24.50 20.80 -13.34
C LEU A 88 -23.61 21.38 -12.23
N PHE A 89 -23.70 22.68 -11.96
CA PHE A 89 -22.93 23.28 -10.87
C PHE A 89 -23.41 22.83 -9.50
N ALA A 90 -24.73 22.69 -9.31
CA ALA A 90 -25.28 22.18 -8.06
C ALA A 90 -24.80 20.75 -7.78
N SER A 91 -24.85 19.86 -8.77
CA SER A 91 -24.35 18.49 -8.63
C SER A 91 -22.85 18.45 -8.43
N ALA A 92 -22.07 19.26 -9.15
CA ALA A 92 -20.63 19.38 -8.94
C ALA A 92 -20.29 19.87 -7.52
N GLY A 93 -21.05 20.84 -7.00
CA GLY A 93 -20.92 21.33 -5.63
C GLY A 93 -21.23 20.25 -4.59
N ILE A 94 -22.27 19.46 -4.80
CA ILE A 94 -22.62 18.32 -3.93
C ILE A 94 -21.51 17.26 -3.96
N VAL A 95 -21.03 16.88 -5.14
CA VAL A 95 -19.94 15.91 -5.29
C VAL A 95 -18.67 16.41 -4.62
N LEU A 96 -18.29 17.67 -4.84
CA LEU A 96 -17.12 18.26 -4.18
C LEU A 96 -17.28 18.31 -2.66
N GLY A 97 -18.45 18.70 -2.17
CA GLY A 97 -18.77 18.70 -0.75
C GLY A 97 -18.66 17.30 -0.12
N MET A 98 -19.20 16.28 -0.79
CA MET A 98 -19.09 14.88 -0.37
C MET A 98 -17.65 14.39 -0.37
N VAL A 99 -16.86 14.71 -1.40
CA VAL A 99 -15.44 14.33 -1.46
C VAL A 99 -14.65 14.98 -0.33
N LEU A 100 -14.83 16.28 -0.09
CA LEU A 100 -14.16 16.99 1.01
C LEU A 100 -14.57 16.43 2.38
N PHE A 101 -15.85 16.11 2.55
CA PHE A 101 -16.36 15.48 3.76
C PHE A 101 -15.73 14.09 3.98
N LEU A 102 -15.65 13.26 2.94
CA LEU A 102 -15.03 11.94 2.99
C LEU A 102 -13.54 12.02 3.31
N VAL A 103 -12.80 12.93 2.67
CA VAL A 103 -11.37 13.18 2.96
C VAL A 103 -11.18 13.55 4.43
N ARG A 104 -12.10 14.35 4.99
CA ARG A 104 -12.03 14.79 6.38
C ARG A 104 -12.32 13.68 7.39
N ILE A 105 -13.39 12.92 7.18
CA ILE A 105 -13.86 11.88 8.13
C ILE A 105 -12.97 10.64 8.08
N SER A 106 -12.42 10.29 6.92
CA SER A 106 -11.50 9.16 6.75
C SER A 106 -10.06 9.47 7.21
N ASN A 107 -9.78 10.73 7.58
CA ASN A 107 -8.43 11.20 7.85
C ASN A 107 -7.47 10.89 6.68
N ALA A 108 -7.93 11.06 5.43
CA ALA A 108 -7.23 10.56 4.24
C ALA A 108 -5.78 11.05 4.11
N VAL A 109 -5.48 12.26 4.61
CA VAL A 109 -4.13 12.84 4.56
C VAL A 109 -3.13 12.05 5.42
N SER A 110 -3.59 11.42 6.52
CA SER A 110 -2.72 10.59 7.37
C SER A 110 -2.12 9.40 6.62
N TYR A 111 -2.76 8.90 5.57
CA TYR A 111 -2.24 7.80 4.75
C TYR A 111 -0.94 8.14 4.01
N LEU A 112 -0.57 9.41 3.90
CA LEU A 112 0.73 9.83 3.37
C LEU A 112 1.87 9.71 4.40
N SER A 113 1.53 9.60 5.69
CA SER A 113 2.45 9.46 6.82
C SER A 113 2.77 7.99 7.12
N ASP A 114 3.86 7.77 7.86
CA ASP A 114 4.31 6.47 8.36
C ASP A 114 3.91 6.23 9.83
N GLU A 115 3.17 7.17 10.43
CA GLU A 115 2.68 7.07 11.80
C GLU A 115 1.83 5.79 12.01
N PRO A 116 2.17 4.95 13.01
CA PRO A 116 1.42 3.74 13.35
C PRO A 116 -0.09 3.96 13.54
N GLU A 117 -0.46 5.14 14.03
CA GLU A 117 -1.84 5.56 14.27
C GLU A 117 -2.67 5.59 12.97
N THR A 118 -2.02 5.85 11.84
CA THR A 118 -2.64 5.80 10.50
C THR A 118 -3.16 4.41 10.18
N CYS A 119 -2.45 3.36 10.60
CA CYS A 119 -2.82 1.97 10.33
C CYS A 119 -4.07 1.55 11.11
N ILE A 120 -4.40 2.23 12.21
CA ILE A 120 -5.61 2.01 13.01
C ILE A 120 -6.71 3.03 12.74
N ASN A 121 -6.69 3.74 11.61
CA ASN A 121 -7.87 4.45 11.12
C ASN A 121 -9.04 3.48 10.87
N CYS A 122 -8.76 2.19 10.68
CA CYS A 122 -9.75 1.13 10.58
C CYS A 122 -9.70 0.20 11.80
N HIS A 123 -10.85 -0.11 12.41
CA HIS A 123 -10.95 -0.94 13.61
C HIS A 123 -10.40 -2.37 13.42
N VAL A 124 -10.46 -2.90 12.20
CA VAL A 124 -9.96 -4.23 11.82
C VAL A 124 -8.46 -4.40 12.09
N MET A 125 -7.70 -3.31 12.17
CA MET A 125 -6.25 -3.33 12.47
C MET A 125 -5.91 -3.15 13.95
N THR A 126 -6.89 -2.89 14.82
CA THR A 126 -6.64 -2.57 16.24
C THR A 126 -5.97 -3.71 17.00
N ASP A 127 -6.30 -4.97 16.69
CA ASP A 127 -5.65 -6.15 17.25
C ASP A 127 -4.19 -6.27 16.82
N ALA A 128 -3.90 -6.07 15.53
CA ALA A 128 -2.55 -6.13 14.99
C ALA A 128 -1.65 -5.03 15.56
N TYR A 129 -2.19 -3.80 15.71
CA TYR A 129 -1.50 -2.70 16.37
C TYR A 129 -1.25 -3.01 17.85
N ALA A 130 -2.26 -3.50 18.57
CA ALA A 130 -2.14 -3.82 19.99
C ALA A 130 -1.05 -4.86 20.23
N SER A 131 -1.00 -5.91 19.41
CA SER A 131 0.02 -6.95 19.51
C SER A 131 1.40 -6.45 19.10
N TRP A 132 1.52 -5.67 18.03
CA TRP A 132 2.78 -5.04 17.61
C TRP A 132 3.36 -4.13 18.69
N LYS A 133 2.52 -3.26 19.29
CA LYS A 133 2.93 -2.31 20.32
C LYS A 133 3.55 -3.00 21.55
N ARG A 134 3.15 -4.24 21.84
CA ARG A 134 3.70 -5.07 22.93
C ARG A 134 4.75 -6.08 22.45
N GLY A 135 4.85 -6.29 21.15
CA GLY A 135 5.82 -7.18 20.54
C GLY A 135 7.22 -6.61 20.56
N SER A 136 8.16 -7.40 20.06
CA SER A 136 9.59 -7.05 20.06
C SER A 136 9.92 -5.77 19.28
N HIS A 137 9.07 -5.37 18.33
CA HIS A 137 9.33 -4.23 17.45
C HIS A 137 8.56 -2.96 17.83
N GLY A 138 7.59 -3.02 18.74
CA GLY A 138 6.73 -1.87 19.08
C GLY A 138 7.45 -0.65 19.66
N ARG A 139 8.72 -0.80 20.06
CA ARG A 139 9.58 0.29 20.56
C ARG A 139 10.72 0.68 19.61
N ALA A 140 10.91 -0.08 18.53
CA ALA A 140 12.10 0.01 17.68
C ALA A 140 11.78 0.31 16.21
N ALA A 141 10.57 -0.03 15.74
CA ALA A 141 10.18 0.10 14.35
C ALA A 141 8.67 0.36 14.23
N VAL A 142 8.25 1.18 13.27
CA VAL A 142 6.85 1.46 12.95
C VAL A 142 6.29 0.46 11.93
N CYS A 143 4.98 0.48 11.69
CA CYS A 143 4.31 -0.49 10.82
C CYS A 143 4.92 -0.52 9.41
N THR A 144 5.23 0.65 8.85
CA THR A 144 5.76 0.80 7.49
C THR A 144 7.20 0.31 7.36
N ASP A 145 7.96 0.23 8.45
CA ASP A 145 9.34 -0.27 8.42
C ASP A 145 9.37 -1.75 8.02
N CYS A 146 8.32 -2.49 8.37
CA CYS A 146 8.16 -3.88 7.99
C CYS A 146 7.26 -4.05 6.76
N HIS A 147 6.11 -3.35 6.69
CA HIS A 147 5.05 -3.64 5.72
C HIS A 147 5.15 -2.89 4.38
N VAL A 148 6.09 -1.96 4.22
CA VAL A 148 6.22 -1.13 3.01
C VAL A 148 7.66 -1.22 2.47
N PRO A 149 7.87 -1.28 1.15
CA PRO A 149 9.23 -1.36 0.60
C PRO A 149 10.02 -0.07 0.82
N HIS A 150 11.32 -0.22 1.07
CA HIS A 150 12.28 0.88 1.25
C HIS A 150 13.16 1.08 0.00
N GLY A 151 13.88 2.20 -0.04
CA GLY A 151 14.87 2.51 -1.08
C GLY A 151 14.36 3.36 -2.25
N ASN A 152 13.10 3.17 -2.68
CA ASN A 152 12.49 3.97 -3.75
C ASN A 152 11.15 4.57 -3.31
N ILE A 153 11.10 5.90 -3.25
CA ILE A 153 9.91 6.65 -2.80
C ILE A 153 8.68 6.41 -3.71
N ALA A 154 8.87 6.28 -5.02
CA ALA A 154 7.78 5.99 -5.95
C ALA A 154 7.24 4.58 -5.73
N ALA A 155 8.12 3.60 -5.53
CA ALA A 155 7.72 2.22 -5.21
C ALA A 155 6.99 2.14 -3.87
N LYS A 156 7.48 2.86 -2.85
CA LYS A 156 6.85 2.99 -1.52
C LYS A 156 5.40 3.44 -1.63
N TYR A 157 5.16 4.59 -2.28
CA TYR A 157 3.81 5.15 -2.41
C TYR A 157 2.92 4.34 -3.35
N ALA A 158 3.46 3.77 -4.44
CA ALA A 158 2.70 2.88 -5.31
C ALA A 158 2.22 1.64 -4.53
N PHE A 159 3.12 0.97 -3.81
CA PHE A 159 2.79 -0.19 -3.00
C PHE A 159 1.73 0.16 -1.94
N LYS A 160 1.91 1.28 -1.24
CA LYS A 160 0.94 1.76 -0.25
C LYS A 160 -0.44 2.03 -0.84
N ALA A 161 -0.49 2.61 -2.05
CA ALA A 161 -1.74 2.86 -2.75
C ALA A 161 -2.44 1.57 -3.17
N PHE A 162 -1.73 0.61 -3.78
CA PHE A 162 -2.31 -0.65 -4.22
C PHE A 162 -2.78 -1.51 -3.05
N ASP A 163 -1.95 -1.66 -2.02
CA ASP A 163 -2.30 -2.42 -0.82
C ASP A 163 -3.45 -1.75 -0.05
N GLY A 164 -3.43 -0.42 0.07
CA GLY A 164 -4.52 0.37 0.63
C GLY A 164 -5.84 0.18 -0.12
N MET A 165 -5.85 0.26 -1.45
CA MET A 165 -7.05 0.02 -2.27
C MET A 165 -7.61 -1.39 -2.06
N LYS A 166 -6.75 -2.39 -1.99
CA LYS A 166 -7.15 -3.78 -1.73
C LYS A 166 -7.80 -3.92 -0.36
N HIS A 167 -7.19 -3.34 0.68
CA HIS A 167 -7.75 -3.31 2.03
C HIS A 167 -9.12 -2.63 2.06
N SER A 168 -9.23 -1.43 1.47
CA SER A 168 -10.50 -0.71 1.38
C SER A 168 -11.58 -1.56 0.71
N TYR A 169 -11.26 -2.25 -0.39
CA TYR A 169 -12.20 -3.14 -1.07
C TYR A 169 -12.64 -4.30 -0.17
N VAL A 170 -11.70 -5.06 0.40
CA VAL A 170 -11.99 -6.25 1.21
C VAL A 170 -12.85 -5.89 2.43
N PHE A 171 -12.51 -4.82 3.13
CA PHE A 171 -13.21 -4.38 4.34
C PHE A 171 -14.57 -3.75 4.03
N THR A 172 -14.69 -3.04 2.90
CA THR A 172 -16.00 -2.52 2.46
C THR A 172 -16.92 -3.66 2.04
N ALA A 173 -16.37 -4.71 1.42
CA ALA A 173 -17.12 -5.89 1.03
C ALA A 173 -17.43 -6.84 2.22
N GLY A 174 -16.81 -6.62 3.39
CA GLY A 174 -16.97 -7.51 4.55
C GLY A 174 -16.45 -8.92 4.30
N THR A 175 -15.40 -9.05 3.49
CA THR A 175 -14.84 -10.34 3.04
C THR A 175 -13.52 -10.68 3.73
N GLU A 176 -13.14 -9.93 4.77
CA GLU A 176 -11.94 -10.19 5.54
C GLU A 176 -12.03 -11.51 6.33
N PRO A 177 -10.98 -12.34 6.29
CA PRO A 177 -10.92 -13.54 7.12
C PRO A 177 -10.69 -13.16 8.59
N GLN A 178 -11.12 -14.04 9.50
CA GLN A 178 -10.85 -13.87 10.94
C GLN A 178 -9.35 -13.89 11.26
N VAL A 179 -8.53 -14.54 10.43
CA VAL A 179 -7.07 -14.52 10.52
C VAL A 179 -6.53 -13.77 9.32
N LEU A 180 -6.03 -12.56 9.56
CA LEU A 180 -5.43 -11.75 8.51
C LEU A 180 -4.05 -12.30 8.14
N GLU A 181 -3.87 -12.59 6.86
CA GLU A 181 -2.59 -13.05 6.31
C GLU A 181 -1.99 -12.03 5.35
N LEU A 182 -0.66 -12.00 5.30
CA LEU A 182 0.05 -11.19 4.32
C LEU A 182 -0.27 -11.67 2.91
N SER A 183 -0.49 -10.73 1.99
CA SER A 183 -0.54 -11.02 0.56
C SER A 183 0.79 -11.59 0.05
N SER A 184 0.79 -12.28 -1.09
CA SER A 184 2.04 -12.77 -1.71
C SER A 184 3.08 -11.66 -1.88
N ALA A 185 2.67 -10.49 -2.38
CA ALA A 185 3.55 -9.33 -2.52
C ALA A 185 4.07 -8.82 -1.16
N ALA A 186 3.20 -8.71 -0.15
CA ALA A 186 3.61 -8.25 1.18
C ALA A 186 4.58 -9.23 1.87
N ARG A 187 4.47 -10.55 1.61
CA ARG A 187 5.42 -11.53 2.15
C ARG A 187 6.85 -11.23 1.69
N HIS A 188 7.07 -10.89 0.42
CA HIS A 188 8.40 -10.54 -0.08
C HIS A 188 8.94 -9.25 0.55
N VAL A 189 8.10 -8.21 0.62
CA VAL A 189 8.46 -6.92 1.24
C VAL A 189 8.85 -7.11 2.70
N VAL A 190 8.04 -7.81 3.49
CA VAL A 190 8.31 -8.03 4.92
C VAL A 190 9.58 -8.87 5.10
N GLN A 191 9.79 -9.90 4.28
CA GLN A 191 11.00 -10.72 4.35
C GLN A 191 12.26 -9.90 4.05
N GLU A 192 12.26 -9.08 3.00
CA GLU A 192 13.39 -8.21 2.65
C GLU A 192 13.65 -7.15 3.72
N ASN A 193 12.60 -6.58 4.31
CA ASN A 193 12.71 -5.63 5.40
C ASN A 193 13.26 -6.25 6.69
N CYS A 194 12.90 -7.51 7.00
CA CYS A 194 13.57 -8.25 8.09
C CYS A 194 15.07 -8.34 7.84
N LEU A 195 15.47 -8.71 6.62
CA LEU A 195 16.87 -8.89 6.24
C LEU A 195 17.63 -7.57 6.17
N THR A 196 16.96 -6.44 5.92
CA THR A 196 17.58 -5.12 5.89
C THR A 196 18.14 -4.74 7.25
N CYS A 197 17.38 -4.98 8.32
CA CYS A 197 17.81 -4.67 9.68
C CYS A 197 18.63 -5.80 10.32
N HIS A 198 18.30 -7.07 10.03
CA HIS A 198 18.93 -8.24 10.65
C HIS A 198 20.01 -8.92 9.79
N ASN A 199 20.55 -8.24 8.78
CA ASN A 199 21.50 -8.84 7.84
C ASN A 199 22.71 -9.48 8.54
N ASN A 200 23.20 -8.83 9.61
CA ASN A 200 24.41 -9.24 10.30
C ASN A 200 24.23 -10.58 11.04
N GLU A 201 23.02 -10.85 11.53
CA GLU A 201 22.65 -12.08 12.22
C GLU A 201 22.52 -13.26 11.24
N PHE A 202 22.30 -12.99 9.95
CA PHE A 202 22.14 -14.02 8.92
C PHE A 202 23.43 -14.39 8.18
N LEU A 203 24.54 -13.69 8.42
CA LEU A 203 25.82 -13.95 7.73
C LEU A 203 26.26 -15.42 7.85
N MET A 204 26.13 -16.02 9.04
CA MET A 204 26.54 -17.41 9.29
C MET A 204 25.53 -18.46 8.80
N VAL A 205 24.24 -18.11 8.77
CA VAL A 205 23.17 -19.03 8.33
C VAL A 205 23.15 -19.16 6.81
N ARG A 206 23.45 -18.09 6.08
CA ARG A 206 23.55 -18.11 4.60
C ARG A 206 24.66 -19.01 4.08
N LEU A 207 25.70 -19.26 4.88
CA LEU A 207 26.81 -20.17 4.55
C LEU A 207 26.41 -21.65 4.66
N ALA A 208 25.31 -21.98 5.35
CA ALA A 208 24.93 -23.36 5.67
C ALA A 208 23.95 -24.02 4.66
N ASP A 209 23.73 -23.42 3.48
CA ASP A 209 22.85 -23.92 2.39
C ASP A 209 21.48 -24.43 2.87
N THR A 210 20.85 -23.68 3.79
CA THR A 210 19.54 -24.03 4.32
C THR A 210 18.42 -23.49 3.42
N THR A 211 17.36 -24.27 3.24
CA THR A 211 16.13 -23.79 2.56
C THR A 211 15.59 -22.51 3.22
N GLU A 212 15.37 -21.46 2.43
CA GLU A 212 14.85 -20.19 2.93
C GLU A 212 13.42 -20.36 3.46
N ARG A 213 13.24 -20.06 4.76
CA ARG A 213 11.93 -19.98 5.42
C ARG A 213 11.65 -18.51 5.75
N ALA A 214 10.37 -18.14 5.75
CA ALA A 214 9.99 -16.80 6.17
C ALA A 214 10.33 -16.58 7.65
N CYS A 215 10.93 -15.44 7.98
CA CYS A 215 11.44 -15.14 9.33
C CYS A 215 10.36 -15.32 10.40
N TRP A 216 9.14 -14.87 10.11
CA TRP A 216 8.00 -14.91 11.02
C TRP A 216 7.35 -16.30 11.18
N GLN A 217 7.87 -17.35 10.53
CA GLN A 217 7.45 -18.74 10.82
C GLN A 217 7.97 -19.22 12.16
N CYS A 218 9.17 -18.78 12.55
CA CYS A 218 9.76 -19.08 13.86
C CYS A 218 9.73 -17.87 14.79
N HIS A 219 9.92 -16.65 14.26
CA HIS A 219 9.89 -15.43 15.05
C HIS A 219 8.47 -14.86 15.15
N THR A 220 7.66 -15.41 16.04
CA THR A 220 6.26 -14.99 16.26
C THR A 220 6.13 -13.78 17.19
N ASN A 221 7.25 -13.25 17.70
CA ASN A 221 7.28 -12.25 18.77
C ASN A 221 6.90 -10.81 18.32
N ILE A 222 6.62 -10.60 17.04
CA ILE A 222 6.28 -9.28 16.48
C ILE A 222 4.81 -8.95 16.71
N HIS A 223 3.91 -9.84 16.31
CA HIS A 223 2.45 -9.71 16.53
C HIS A 223 1.90 -10.76 17.51
N GLY A 224 2.78 -11.51 18.18
CA GLY A 224 2.40 -12.61 19.05
C GLY A 224 2.02 -13.90 18.31
N ASN A 225 1.78 -14.95 19.09
CA ASN A 225 1.44 -16.28 18.57
C ASN A 225 -0.01 -16.37 18.06
N THR A 226 -0.91 -15.55 18.60
CA THR A 226 -2.34 -15.56 18.28
C THR A 226 -2.67 -14.43 17.31
N LYS A 227 -3.07 -14.79 16.09
CA LYS A 227 -3.47 -13.83 15.05
C LYS A 227 -4.96 -14.00 14.77
N SER A 228 -5.75 -13.01 15.14
CA SER A 228 -7.18 -12.95 14.84
C SER A 228 -7.71 -11.53 15.00
N LEU A 229 -8.79 -11.20 14.30
CA LEU A 229 -9.59 -9.98 14.50
C LEU A 229 -10.24 -9.86 15.89
N SER A 230 -10.13 -10.89 16.73
CA SER A 230 -10.61 -10.90 18.11
C SER A 230 -9.55 -11.44 19.09
N ALA A 231 -8.27 -11.38 18.73
CA ALA A 231 -7.19 -11.94 19.56
C ALA A 231 -6.92 -11.11 20.83
N SER A 232 -7.14 -9.80 20.79
CA SER A 232 -6.83 -8.89 21.89
C SER A 232 -8.10 -8.48 22.66
N PRO A 233 -8.10 -8.60 24.01
CA PRO A 233 -9.14 -8.03 24.86
C PRO A 233 -9.41 -6.56 24.55
N ARG A 234 -10.67 -6.11 24.64
CA ARG A 234 -11.07 -4.71 24.39
C ARG A 234 -10.20 -3.66 25.11
N PRO A 235 -9.85 -3.82 26.41
CA PRO A 235 -9.00 -2.83 27.11
C PRO A 235 -7.59 -2.68 26.54
N LEU A 236 -7.13 -3.67 25.76
CA LEU A 236 -5.82 -3.67 25.14
C LEU A 236 -5.84 -3.09 23.71
N ARG A 237 -7.00 -2.85 23.12
CA ARG A 237 -7.13 -2.28 21.78
C ARG A 237 -7.23 -0.76 21.90
N PRO A 238 -6.40 0.02 21.17
CA PRO A 238 -6.49 1.47 21.21
C PRO A 238 -7.84 1.93 20.66
N GLU A 239 -8.31 3.07 21.16
CA GLU A 239 -9.39 3.79 20.51
C GLU A 239 -8.94 4.29 19.13
N LEU A 240 -9.90 4.41 18.22
CA LEU A 240 -9.61 4.95 16.89
C LEU A 240 -9.18 6.42 16.99
N PRO A 241 -8.25 6.88 16.14
CA PRO A 241 -7.91 8.30 16.06
C PRO A 241 -9.17 9.14 15.87
N ALA A 242 -9.23 10.30 16.53
CA ALA A 242 -10.37 11.19 16.38
C ALA A 242 -10.54 11.58 14.90
N ALA A 243 -11.76 11.48 14.37
CA ALA A 243 -12.11 11.94 13.02
C ALA A 243 -12.04 13.49 12.87
N GLY A 244 -11.42 14.18 13.84
CA GLY A 244 -11.30 15.62 13.95
C GLY A 244 -12.64 16.35 13.94
N LEU A 245 -13.66 15.69 14.48
CA LEU A 245 -15.00 16.21 14.73
C LEU A 245 -15.15 16.68 16.18
N ASP A 246 -14.08 17.12 16.82
CA ASP A 246 -14.09 17.53 18.23
C ASP A 246 -15.01 18.73 18.50
N TRP A 247 -15.32 19.51 17.45
CA TRP A 247 -16.34 20.56 17.50
C TRP A 247 -17.76 20.02 17.76
N MET A 248 -18.05 18.75 17.45
CA MET A 248 -19.33 18.10 17.80
C MET A 248 -19.38 17.60 19.25
N LYS A 249 -18.23 17.32 19.88
CA LYS A 249 -18.19 16.87 21.28
C LYS A 249 -18.52 17.98 22.29
N LYS A 250 -18.56 19.24 21.85
CA LYS A 250 -18.72 20.41 22.73
C LYS A 250 -20.11 20.55 23.39
N GLY A 251 -21.07 19.69 23.04
CA GLY A 251 -22.43 19.68 23.59
C GLY A 251 -22.67 18.69 24.73
N ASP A 252 -21.78 17.72 24.97
CA ASP A 252 -22.00 16.65 25.96
C ASP A 252 -21.30 16.95 27.29
N LYS A 253 -21.68 18.08 27.89
CA LYS A 253 -21.26 18.45 29.25
C LYS A 253 -22.35 18.03 30.24
N ASN A 254 -22.71 16.74 30.34
CA ASN A 254 -23.62 16.25 31.39
C ASN A 254 -23.56 14.73 31.58
N ASP A 255 -22.37 14.14 31.75
CA ASP A 255 -22.29 12.90 32.52
C ASP A 255 -20.99 12.87 33.35
N LYS A 256 -21.18 12.95 34.67
CA LYS A 256 -20.18 12.74 35.71
C LYS A 256 -20.44 11.38 36.34
#